data_AF-A0A6L9QM37-F1
#
_entry.id   AF-A0A6L9QM37-F1
#
_cell.length_a   1.000
_cell.length_b   1.000
_cell.length_c   1.000
_cell.angle_alpha   90.00
_cell.angle_beta   90.00
_cell.angle_gamma   90.00
#
_symmetry.space_group_name_H-M   'P 1'
#
loop_
_entity.id
_entity.type
_entity.pdbx_description
1 polymer ?
#
loop_
_entity_poly.entity_id
_entity_poly.type
_entity_poly.pdbx_seq_one_letter_code
_entity_poly.pdbx_strand_id
1 'polypeptide(L)' 'MHPELVRATATTLNRTSADALLAHYDAQAMQNAEIYPETWDSDEDDLNQEWLRGHYQKLVRFFAAAAHSGDAVLIALT' A
#
# COMPACT_ATOMS: atom_id res chain seq x y z
N MET A 1 13.17 -9.29 -1.54
CA MET A 1 13.07 -8.76 -2.91
C MET A 1 14.44 -8.28 -3.35
N HIS A 2 14.98 -8.84 -4.45
CA HIS A 2 16.27 -8.41 -4.99
C HIS A 2 16.19 -7.01 -5.62
N PRO A 3 17.31 -6.27 -5.77
CA PRO A 3 17.31 -4.87 -6.19
C PRO A 3 16.61 -4.57 -7.52
N GLU A 4 16.68 -5.48 -8.50
CA GLU A 4 15.96 -5.32 -9.77
C GLU A 4 14.45 -5.29 -9.60
N LEU A 5 13.93 -6.20 -8.77
CA LEU A 5 12.52 -6.24 -8.45
C LEU A 5 12.10 -5.01 -7.65
N VAL A 6 12.95 -4.54 -6.71
CA VAL A 6 12.69 -3.30 -5.95
C VAL A 6 12.56 -2.09 -6.88
N ARG A 7 13.43 -1.94 -7.88
CA ARG A 7 13.33 -0.85 -8.88
C ARG A 7 12.06 -0.94 -9.71
N ALA A 8 11.70 -2.14 -10.18
CA ALA A 8 10.47 -2.37 -10.93
C ALA A 8 9.23 -2.01 -10.08
N THR A 9 9.19 -2.47 -8.83
CA THR A 9 8.11 -2.16 -7.88
C THR A 9 8.03 -0.67 -7.57
N ALA A 10 9.16 0.00 -7.31
CA ALA A 10 9.19 1.44 -7.08
C ALA A 10 8.64 2.23 -8.28
N THR A 11 8.95 1.78 -9.50
CA THR A 11 8.43 2.40 -10.74
C THR A 11 6.91 2.27 -10.83
N THR A 12 6.38 1.08 -10.57
CA THR A 12 4.93 0.83 -10.58
C THR A 12 4.22 1.63 -9.49
N LEU A 13 4.72 1.57 -8.26
CA LEU A 13 4.14 2.30 -7.12
C LEU A 13 4.11 3.82 -7.36
N ASN A 14 5.17 4.38 -7.94
CA ASN A 14 5.25 5.82 -8.22
C ASN A 14 4.30 6.27 -9.36
N ARG A 15 3.83 5.35 -10.21
CA ARG A 15 2.87 5.65 -11.29
C ARG A 15 1.42 5.61 -10.82
N THR A 16 1.14 4.97 -9.69
CA THR A 16 -0.21 4.86 -9.11
C THR A 16 -0.35 5.85 -7.96
N SER A 17 -1.20 6.86 -8.12
CA SER A 17 -1.48 7.82 -7.05
C SER A 17 -2.32 7.16 -5.94
N ALA A 18 -2.28 7.74 -4.73
CA ALA A 18 -3.13 7.27 -3.64
C ALA A 18 -4.63 7.41 -3.98
N ASP A 19 -5.02 8.44 -4.72
CA ASP A 19 -6.40 8.60 -5.20
C ASP A 19 -6.79 7.49 -6.18
N ALA A 20 -5.88 7.12 -7.10
CA ALA A 20 -6.13 6.01 -8.02
C ALA A 20 -6.24 4.67 -7.30
N LEU A 21 -5.48 4.47 -6.22
CA LEU A 21 -5.64 3.29 -5.36
C LEU A 21 -7.01 3.29 -4.65
N LEU A 22 -7.36 4.41 -4.01
CA LEU A 22 -8.60 4.54 -3.23
C LEU A 22 -9.87 4.53 -4.08
N ALA A 23 -9.77 4.83 -5.38
CA ALA A 23 -10.88 4.64 -6.32
C ALA A 23 -11.34 3.16 -6.43
N HIS A 24 -10.54 2.21 -5.95
CA HIS A 24 -10.85 0.78 -5.90
C HIS A 24 -11.12 0.26 -4.47
N TYR A 25 -11.14 1.14 -3.47
CA TYR A 25 -11.43 0.76 -2.11
C TYR A 25 -12.94 0.47 -1.95
N ASP A 26 -13.24 -0.68 -1.34
CA ASP A 26 -14.60 -1.14 -1.05
C ASP A 26 -14.57 -1.84 0.32
N ALA A 27 -15.02 -1.11 1.34
CA ALA A 27 -15.06 -1.55 2.72
C ALA A 27 -15.81 -2.88 2.88
N GLN A 28 -16.98 -3.02 2.26
CA GLN A 28 -17.80 -4.22 2.38
C GLN A 28 -17.16 -5.40 1.68
N ALA A 29 -16.60 -5.20 0.49
CA ALA A 29 -15.91 -6.27 -0.22
C ALA A 29 -14.68 -6.77 0.56
N MET A 30 -13.91 -5.85 1.16
CA MET A 30 -12.75 -6.20 1.99
C MET A 30 -13.16 -6.92 3.29
N GLN A 31 -14.24 -6.48 3.94
CA GLN A 31 -14.79 -7.15 5.11
C GLN A 31 -15.24 -8.57 4.79
N ASN A 32 -16.03 -8.74 3.72
CA ASN A 32 -16.56 -10.04 3.29
C ASN A 32 -15.45 -11.01 2.85
N ALA A 33 -14.30 -10.48 2.43
CA ALA A 33 -13.12 -11.26 2.07
C ALA A 33 -12.19 -11.53 3.26
N GLU A 34 -12.60 -11.19 4.49
CA GLU A 34 -11.84 -11.41 5.73
C GLU A 34 -10.43 -10.80 5.65
N ILE A 35 -10.31 -9.64 4.99
CA ILE A 35 -9.04 -8.93 4.88
C ILE A 35 -8.72 -8.33 6.24
N TYR A 36 -7.58 -8.71 6.84
CA TYR A 36 -7.08 -8.06 8.06
C TYR A 36 -7.11 -6.52 7.92
N PRO A 37 -7.59 -5.76 8.93
CA PRO A 37 -7.90 -6.20 10.30
C PRO A 37 -9.32 -6.71 10.53
N GLU A 38 -10.11 -6.94 9.46
CA GLU A 38 -11.52 -7.38 9.55
C GLU A 38 -12.44 -6.36 10.26
N THR A 39 -12.09 -5.08 10.18
CA THR A 39 -12.91 -3.96 10.67
C THR A 39 -13.15 -2.91 9.59
N TRP A 40 -13.26 -3.35 8.33
CA TRP A 40 -13.37 -2.43 7.19
C TRP A 40 -14.76 -1.80 7.09
N ASP A 41 -15.81 -2.53 7.43
CA ASP A 41 -17.22 -2.10 7.34
C ASP A 41 -17.71 -1.26 8.54
N SER A 42 -16.80 -0.82 9.42
CA SER A 42 -17.11 0.12 10.48
C SER A 42 -17.64 1.45 9.93
N ASP A 43 -18.39 2.22 10.74
CA ASP A 43 -18.84 3.59 10.40
C ASP A 43 -17.67 4.61 10.24
N GLU A 44 -16.42 4.14 10.25
CA GLU A 44 -15.17 4.91 10.19
C GLU A 44 -14.51 4.91 8.80
N ASP A 45 -15.31 4.89 7.73
CA ASP A 45 -14.80 4.72 6.36
C ASP A 45 -13.79 5.80 5.93
N ASP A 46 -14.07 7.06 6.27
CA ASP A 46 -13.16 8.18 6.00
C ASP A 46 -11.80 7.99 6.71
N LEU A 47 -11.81 7.45 7.94
CA LEU A 47 -10.60 7.17 8.72
C LEU A 47 -9.84 5.99 8.11
N ASN A 48 -10.54 4.95 7.62
CA ASN A 48 -9.93 3.83 6.91
C ASN A 48 -9.25 4.28 5.61
N GLN A 49 -9.91 5.14 4.83
CA GLN A 49 -9.33 5.70 3.60
C GLN A 49 -8.12 6.60 3.88
N GLU A 50 -8.18 7.45 4.92
CA GLU A 50 -7.04 8.28 5.33
C GLU A 50 -5.86 7.42 5.81
N TRP A 51 -6.14 6.38 6.60
CA TRP A 51 -5.15 5.41 7.05
C TRP A 51 -4.47 4.69 5.89
N LEU A 52 -5.25 4.20 4.92
CA LEU A 52 -4.76 3.55 3.69
C LEU A 52 -3.90 4.51 2.86
N ARG A 53 -4.38 5.74 2.65
CA ARG A 53 -3.64 6.79 1.94
C ARG A 53 -2.27 7.03 2.57
N GLY A 54 -2.24 7.22 3.89
CA GLY A 54 -1.03 7.50 4.65
C GLY A 54 -0.02 6.35 4.54
N HIS A 55 -0.48 5.10 4.68
CA HIS A 55 0.38 3.91 4.55
C HIS A 55 0.89 3.72 3.13
N TYR A 56 0.03 3.88 2.12
CA TYR A 56 0.44 3.75 0.73
C TYR A 56 1.51 4.79 0.35
N GLN A 57 1.33 6.05 0.73
CA GLN A 57 2.33 7.09 0.47
C GLN A 57 3.67 6.80 1.17
N LYS A 58 3.66 6.25 2.39
CA LYS A 58 4.89 5.80 3.07
C LYS A 58 5.55 4.65 2.30
N LEU A 59 4.78 3.69 1.81
CA LEU A 59 5.26 2.56 1.00
C LEU A 59 5.93 3.04 -0.29
N VAL A 60 5.31 3.97 -1.03
CA VAL A 60 5.88 4.57 -2.26
C VAL A 60 7.23 5.22 -1.95
N ARG A 61 7.31 6.05 -0.89
CA ARG A 61 8.56 6.71 -0.49
C ARG A 61 9.65 5.73 -0.09
N PHE A 62 9.29 4.68 0.65
CA PHE A 62 10.22 3.64 1.08
C PHE A 62 10.83 2.91 -0.13
N PHE A 63 9.99 2.45 -1.06
CA PHE A 63 10.47 1.75 -2.26
C PHE A 63 11.28 2.67 -3.19
N ALA A 64 10.90 3.95 -3.31
CA ALA A 64 11.69 4.93 -4.07
C ALA A 64 13.10 5.11 -3.48
N ALA A 65 13.23 5.21 -2.16
CA ALA A 65 14.52 5.34 -1.49
C ALA A 65 15.39 4.09 -1.61
N ALA A 66 14.81 2.90 -1.43
CA ALA A 66 15.51 1.62 -1.60
C ALA A 66 15.97 1.42 -3.06
N ALA A 67 15.11 1.74 -4.04
CA ALA A 67 15.44 1.67 -5.45
C ALA A 67 16.56 2.63 -5.85
N HIS A 68 16.56 3.85 -5.31
CA HIS A 68 17.62 4.85 -5.54
C HIS A 68 18.97 4.37 -5.00
N SER A 69 18.98 3.73 -3.84
CA SER A 69 20.20 3.25 -3.16
C SER A 69 20.70 1.90 -3.71
N GLY A 70 19.89 1.19 -4.50
CA GLY A 70 20.21 -0.13 -5.02
C GLY A 70 20.01 -1.26 -4.01
N ASP A 71 19.21 -1.03 -2.97
CA ASP A 71 19.01 -1.95 -1.86
C ASP A 71 18.03 -3.09 -2.20
N ALA A 72 18.20 -4.21 -1.50
CA ALA A 72 17.18 -5.25 -1.41
C ALA A 72 16.14 -4.87 -0.33
N VAL A 73 14.90 -5.31 -0.50
CA VAL A 73 13.82 -5.11 0.49
C VAL A 73 13.39 -6.45 1.07
N LEU A 74 13.29 -6.55 2.40
CA LEU A 74 12.66 -7.67 3.09
C LEU A 74 11.24 -7.26 3.52
N ILE A 75 10.26 -8.09 3.21
CA ILE A 75 8.90 -7.93 3.73
C ILE A 75 8.73 -8.99 4.81
N ALA A 76 8.40 -8.55 6.02
CA ALA A 76 8.08 -9.42 7.14
C ALA A 76 6.73 -8.98 7.70
N LEU A 77 5.82 -9.94 7.84
CA LEU A 77 4.54 -9.78 8.51
C LEU A 77 4.65 -10.52 9.84
N THR A 78 4.29 -9.87 10.94
CA THR A 78 4.44 -10.37 12.31
C THR A 78 3.10 -10.43 13.00
#